data_AF-A0A948BL03-F1
#
_entry.id   AF-A0A948BL03-F1
#
_cell.length_a   1.000
_cell.length_b   1.000
_cell.length_c   1.000
_cell.angle_alpha   90.00
_cell.angle_beta   90.00
_cell.angle_gamma   90.00
#
_symmetry.space_group_name_H-M   'P 1'
#
loop_
_entity.id
_entity.type
_entity.pdbx_description
1 polymer ?
#
loop_
_entity_poly.entity_id
_entity_poly.type
_entity_poly.pdbx_seq_one_letter_code
_entity_poly.pdbx_strand_id
1 'polypeptide(L)'
;MKKPKKKNLPRHAAGSFTLKEGTGPITAMCSCGEYLEMYKKDKTFRVRSPESIDPEETNPNALWVTTPVDDIGSSNPIVARVFLQSIDMLNFAIFDSEIKKEEVIAKLHSCKELLVSCFKVATKVSEQIKQKISEIESKGIEKDNHGRGLNPFPHILNLEDECGTFLVRLNRAIKAICELPSLFFQLDRTDSNFDYLGKRLEGKFGSEFILTKFVQDNAETVRYLIDLRNYHEHPGETKTIIENFSLTPDSKIQIPMWGLSSGELRSIKEEMFGSVNLLMEVAEIMFIHCIMGTVSKKFPFIIERIPEDKVEKDKPIYYRLSIDTGMLSKNK
;
A
#
# COMPACT_ATOMS: atom_id res chain seq x y z
N MET A 1 36.01 -21.93 40.11
CA MET A 1 34.60 -21.57 40.42
C MET A 1 33.74 -21.81 39.17
N LYS A 2 32.79 -22.75 39.22
CA LYS A 2 31.81 -22.95 38.13
C LYS A 2 30.78 -21.82 38.21
N LYS A 3 30.64 -21.01 37.14
CA LYS A 3 29.54 -20.03 37.04
C LYS A 3 28.21 -20.76 37.26
N PRO A 4 27.28 -20.24 38.08
CA PRO A 4 25.98 -20.86 38.25
C PRO A 4 25.28 -20.91 36.89
N LYS A 5 24.74 -22.07 36.52
CA LYS A 5 23.90 -22.22 35.32
C LYS A 5 22.71 -21.27 35.49
N LYS A 6 22.62 -20.21 34.66
CA LYS A 6 21.40 -19.40 34.54
C LYS A 6 20.23 -20.35 34.32
N LYS A 7 19.24 -20.33 35.21
CA LYS A 7 18.00 -21.10 35.06
C LYS A 7 17.32 -20.56 33.81
N ASN A 8 17.16 -21.38 32.77
CA ASN A 8 16.41 -20.96 31.57
C ASN A 8 14.96 -20.75 31.99
N LEU A 9 14.57 -19.49 32.18
CA LEU A 9 13.20 -19.12 32.45
C LEU A 9 12.35 -19.38 31.19
N PRO A 10 11.06 -19.74 31.33
CA PRO A 10 10.18 -20.01 30.20
C PRO A 10 10.17 -18.89 29.14
N ARG A 11 10.27 -17.62 29.58
CA ARG A 11 10.36 -16.46 28.69
C ARG A 11 11.57 -16.47 27.73
N HIS A 12 12.69 -17.07 28.13
CA HIS A 12 13.91 -17.13 27.31
C HIS A 12 13.97 -18.41 26.44
N ALA A 13 12.94 -19.24 26.49
CA ALA A 13 12.85 -20.42 25.62
C ALA A 13 12.42 -20.02 24.21
N ALA A 14 12.90 -20.77 23.22
CA ALA A 14 12.44 -20.61 21.84
C ALA A 14 10.93 -20.83 21.76
N GLY A 15 10.22 -19.88 21.14
CA GLY A 15 8.78 -19.98 20.91
C GLY A 15 8.45 -20.99 19.82
N SER A 16 7.39 -21.78 20.02
CA SER A 16 6.76 -22.59 18.97
C SER A 16 5.25 -22.41 19.06
N PHE A 17 4.62 -22.07 17.93
CA PHE A 17 3.19 -21.87 17.84
C PHE A 17 2.70 -22.16 16.43
N THR A 18 1.41 -22.44 16.31
CA THR A 18 0.73 -22.66 15.03
C THR A 18 -0.20 -21.48 14.74
N LEU A 19 -0.10 -20.90 13.54
CA LEU A 19 -1.05 -19.90 13.08
C LEU A 19 -2.36 -20.61 12.67
N LYS A 20 -3.38 -20.56 13.52
CA LYS A 20 -4.62 -21.34 13.37
C LYS A 20 -5.53 -20.85 12.23
N GLU A 21 -5.52 -19.57 11.92
CA GLU A 21 -6.39 -18.96 10.90
C GLU A 21 -5.68 -18.79 9.55
N GLY A 22 -6.42 -18.45 8.50
CA GLY A 22 -5.89 -18.24 7.15
C GLY A 22 -5.53 -19.53 6.42
N THR A 23 -5.37 -19.43 5.11
CA THR A 23 -5.18 -20.57 4.21
C THR A 23 -3.72 -20.85 3.93
N GLY A 24 -3.32 -22.11 4.04
CA GLY A 24 -2.01 -22.59 3.62
C GLY A 24 -0.88 -22.32 4.63
N PRO A 25 0.37 -22.51 4.20
CA PRO A 25 1.55 -22.31 5.04
C PRO A 25 1.85 -20.81 5.24
N ILE A 26 2.80 -20.52 6.13
CA ILE A 26 3.42 -19.20 6.22
C ILE A 26 4.21 -18.95 4.94
N THR A 27 3.95 -17.84 4.27
CA THR A 27 4.55 -17.47 2.99
C THR A 27 5.65 -16.40 3.14
N ALA A 28 5.59 -15.61 4.21
CA ALA A 28 6.59 -14.58 4.52
C ALA A 28 6.56 -14.18 6.00
N MET A 29 7.69 -13.64 6.47
CA MET A 29 7.88 -13.12 7.83
C MET A 29 8.79 -11.90 7.78
N CYS A 30 8.40 -10.80 8.44
CA CYS A 30 9.11 -9.53 8.40
C CYS A 30 9.14 -8.86 9.77
N SER A 31 10.35 -8.52 10.25
CA SER A 31 10.48 -7.73 11.48
C SER A 31 10.02 -6.30 11.25
N CYS A 32 9.11 -5.81 12.11
CA CYS A 32 8.54 -4.46 12.06
C CYS A 32 8.86 -3.68 13.34
N GLY A 33 10.03 -3.91 13.93
CA GLY A 33 10.45 -3.33 15.21
C GLY A 33 9.90 -4.11 16.39
N GLU A 34 8.79 -3.65 16.96
CA GLU A 34 8.22 -4.21 18.21
C GLU A 34 7.52 -5.57 18.02
N TYR A 35 7.26 -5.94 16.77
CA TYR A 35 6.60 -7.20 16.44
C TYR A 35 7.14 -7.76 15.13
N LEU A 36 6.95 -9.07 14.98
CA LEU A 36 7.18 -9.81 13.75
C LEU A 36 5.85 -9.95 13.02
N GLU A 37 5.75 -9.40 11.82
CA GLU A 37 4.58 -9.58 10.98
C GLU A 37 4.76 -10.86 10.15
N MET A 38 3.81 -11.78 10.26
CA MET A 38 3.81 -13.06 9.55
C MET A 38 2.62 -13.13 8.61
N TYR A 39 2.84 -13.72 7.45
CA TYR A 39 1.83 -13.78 6.39
C TYR A 39 1.52 -15.23 6.03
N LYS A 40 0.23 -15.51 5.89
CA LYS A 40 -0.29 -16.55 4.99
C LYS A 40 -0.78 -15.87 3.71
N LYS A 41 -1.27 -16.65 2.74
CA LYS A 41 -1.75 -16.10 1.47
C LYS A 41 -2.83 -15.02 1.67
N ASP A 42 -3.75 -15.24 2.59
CA ASP A 42 -4.97 -14.44 2.80
C ASP A 42 -5.05 -13.80 4.18
N LYS A 43 -4.01 -13.91 5.01
CA LYS A 43 -4.07 -13.44 6.40
C LYS A 43 -2.75 -12.90 6.91
N THR A 44 -2.82 -11.80 7.66
CA THR A 44 -1.68 -11.17 8.34
C THR A 44 -1.78 -11.37 9.84
N PHE A 45 -0.65 -11.71 10.46
CA PHE A 45 -0.51 -11.92 11.90
C PHE A 45 0.59 -11.02 12.44
N ARG A 46 0.42 -10.53 13.67
CA ARG A 46 1.51 -9.93 14.44
C ARG A 46 1.89 -10.85 15.58
N VAL A 47 3.19 -11.09 15.70
CA VAL A 47 3.79 -11.91 16.74
C VAL A 47 4.69 -11.05 17.62
N ARG A 48 4.45 -11.10 18.92
CA ARG A 48 5.24 -10.42 19.94
C ARG A 48 5.92 -11.44 20.84
N SER A 49 7.23 -11.25 21.04
CA SER A 49 8.01 -12.08 21.97
C SER A 49 7.78 -11.63 23.42
N PRO A 50 8.08 -12.49 24.41
CA PRO A 50 8.07 -12.12 25.82
C PRO A 50 8.87 -10.83 26.10
N GLU A 51 10.04 -10.66 25.48
CA GLU A 51 10.89 -9.47 25.63
C GLU A 51 10.23 -8.21 25.07
N SER A 52 9.47 -8.32 23.98
CA SER A 52 8.72 -7.18 23.43
C SER A 52 7.49 -6.80 24.26
N ILE A 53 6.97 -7.72 25.07
CA ILE A 53 5.75 -7.52 25.89
C ILE A 53 6.11 -7.01 27.28
N ASP A 54 7.18 -7.53 27.86
CA ASP A 54 7.69 -7.18 29.19
C ASP A 54 9.21 -6.94 29.12
N PRO A 55 9.64 -5.77 28.58
CA PRO A 55 11.05 -5.43 28.41
C PRO A 55 11.83 -5.35 29.72
N GLU A 56 11.17 -4.92 30.80
CA GLU A 56 11.75 -4.76 32.14
C GLU A 56 11.90 -6.09 32.91
N GLU A 57 11.58 -7.20 32.26
CA GLU A 57 11.65 -8.56 32.80
C GLU A 57 10.89 -8.80 34.11
N THR A 58 9.77 -8.11 34.33
CA THR A 58 8.99 -8.20 35.57
C THR A 58 8.20 -9.51 35.71
N ASN A 59 7.91 -10.19 34.59
CA ASN A 59 7.15 -11.43 34.54
C ASN A 59 8.00 -12.59 33.98
N PRO A 60 8.49 -13.53 34.83
CA PRO A 60 9.29 -14.66 34.37
C PRO A 60 8.54 -15.63 33.45
N ASN A 61 7.21 -15.53 33.40
CA ASN A 61 6.30 -16.38 32.61
C ASN A 61 5.66 -15.62 31.43
N ALA A 62 6.21 -14.48 31.02
CA ALA A 62 5.72 -13.77 29.83
C ALA A 62 5.69 -14.71 28.61
N LEU A 63 4.57 -14.70 27.88
CA LEU A 63 4.28 -15.62 26.77
C LEU A 63 4.44 -14.93 25.42
N TRP A 64 4.70 -15.73 24.39
CA TRP A 64 4.54 -15.30 23.01
C TRP A 64 3.07 -14.99 22.71
N VAL A 65 2.81 -13.86 22.08
CA VAL A 65 1.44 -13.47 21.67
C VAL A 65 1.38 -13.42 20.15
N THR A 66 0.41 -14.12 19.58
CA THR A 66 0.13 -14.11 18.14
C THR A 66 -1.29 -13.61 17.93
N THR A 67 -1.44 -12.55 17.14
CA THR A 67 -2.72 -11.90 16.89
C THR A 67 -2.97 -11.83 15.38
N PRO A 68 -4.07 -12.37 14.85
CA PRO A 68 -4.51 -12.05 13.48
C PRO A 68 -4.91 -10.57 13.44
N VAL A 69 -4.38 -9.82 12.48
CA VAL A 69 -4.62 -8.36 12.39
C VAL A 69 -5.32 -7.95 11.10
N ASP A 70 -5.32 -8.80 10.08
CA ASP A 70 -5.96 -8.52 8.79
C ASP A 70 -6.32 -9.79 8.02
N ASP A 71 -7.45 -9.78 7.29
CA ASP A 71 -7.87 -10.80 6.32
C ASP A 71 -7.31 -10.50 4.91
N ILE A 72 -6.13 -9.87 4.88
CA ILE A 72 -5.31 -9.63 3.70
C ILE A 72 -3.95 -10.21 4.00
N GLY A 73 -3.40 -11.01 3.08
CA GLY A 73 -2.11 -11.68 3.24
C GLY A 73 -1.18 -11.45 2.06
N SER A 74 -0.18 -12.32 1.93
CA SER A 74 0.86 -12.19 0.90
C SER A 74 0.36 -12.29 -0.54
N SER A 75 -0.81 -12.86 -0.79
CA SER A 75 -1.36 -12.95 -2.15
C SER A 75 -1.90 -11.60 -2.65
N ASN A 76 -2.07 -10.62 -1.76
CA ASN A 76 -2.44 -9.27 -2.16
C ASN A 76 -1.21 -8.53 -2.74
N PRO A 77 -1.30 -7.99 -3.97
CA PRO A 77 -0.19 -7.29 -4.62
C PRO A 77 0.39 -6.13 -3.80
N ILE A 78 -0.41 -5.43 -2.99
CA ILE A 78 0.08 -4.33 -2.14
C ILE A 78 1.08 -4.89 -1.11
N VAL A 79 0.74 -6.00 -0.45
CA VAL A 79 1.61 -6.65 0.53
C VAL A 79 2.87 -7.18 -0.16
N ALA A 80 2.71 -7.91 -1.26
CA ALA A 80 3.82 -8.53 -1.96
C ALA A 80 4.79 -7.51 -2.58
N ARG A 81 4.29 -6.53 -3.33
CA ARG A 81 5.09 -5.63 -4.17
C ARG A 81 5.60 -4.41 -3.42
N VAL A 82 4.80 -3.83 -2.51
CA VAL A 82 5.22 -2.62 -1.77
C VAL A 82 6.07 -2.99 -0.55
N PHE A 83 5.75 -4.10 0.13
CA PHE A 83 6.41 -4.44 1.39
C PHE A 83 7.39 -5.60 1.27
N LEU A 84 6.92 -6.81 0.95
CA LEU A 84 7.76 -8.01 0.97
C LEU A 84 8.92 -7.93 -0.04
N GLN A 85 8.60 -7.58 -1.29
CA GLN A 85 9.58 -7.35 -2.35
C GLN A 85 10.61 -6.30 -1.94
N SER A 86 10.13 -5.18 -1.38
CA SER A 86 11.00 -4.08 -0.98
C SER A 86 11.95 -4.49 0.16
N ILE A 87 11.48 -5.28 1.12
CA ILE A 87 12.32 -5.84 2.18
C ILE A 87 13.38 -6.78 1.61
N ASP A 88 12.99 -7.67 0.70
CA ASP A 88 13.94 -8.61 0.06
C ASP A 88 15.04 -7.83 -0.67
N MET A 89 14.68 -6.80 -1.44
CA MET A 89 15.64 -5.92 -2.12
C MET A 89 16.52 -5.14 -1.14
N LEU A 90 15.93 -4.55 -0.09
CA LEU A 90 16.67 -3.76 0.90
C LEU A 90 17.69 -4.62 1.67
N ASN A 91 17.34 -5.87 1.96
CA ASN A 91 18.22 -6.81 2.63
C ASN A 91 19.35 -7.29 1.72
N PHE A 92 19.07 -7.47 0.43
CA PHE A 92 20.07 -7.84 -0.58
C PHE A 92 21.02 -6.69 -0.93
N ALA A 93 20.55 -5.44 -0.87
CA ALA A 93 21.31 -4.26 -1.24
C ALA A 93 22.53 -3.99 -0.34
N ILE A 94 23.62 -3.60 -0.99
CA ILE A 94 24.83 -3.06 -0.36
C ILE A 94 24.90 -1.58 -0.69
N PHE A 95 25.08 -0.73 0.31
CA PHE A 95 25.13 0.72 0.17
C PHE A 95 26.53 1.25 0.50
N ASP A 96 26.98 2.29 -0.21
CA ASP A 96 28.24 2.97 0.13
C ASP A 96 28.08 3.93 1.32
N SER A 97 26.87 4.43 1.56
CA SER A 97 26.49 5.24 2.71
C SER A 97 25.61 4.44 3.68
N GLU A 98 25.63 4.83 4.96
CA GLU A 98 24.74 4.24 5.96
C GLU A 98 23.27 4.57 5.61
N ILE A 99 22.48 3.52 5.41
CA ILE A 99 21.02 3.58 5.26
C ILE A 99 20.41 2.92 6.49
N LYS A 100 19.56 3.65 7.21
CA LYS A 100 18.84 3.13 8.36
C LYS A 100 17.69 2.22 7.89
N LYS A 101 18.00 0.94 7.67
CA LYS A 101 17.06 -0.03 7.08
C LYS A 101 15.76 -0.13 7.87
N GLU A 102 15.81 0.01 9.20
CA GLU A 102 14.64 -0.03 10.08
C GLU A 102 13.67 1.13 9.80
N GLU A 103 14.17 2.34 9.56
CA GLU A 103 13.34 3.49 9.19
C GLU A 103 12.69 3.30 7.82
N VAL A 104 13.43 2.72 6.86
CA VAL A 104 12.91 2.36 5.53
C VAL A 104 11.81 1.29 5.63
N ILE A 105 12.04 0.23 6.40
CA ILE A 105 11.06 -0.84 6.63
C ILE A 105 9.79 -0.26 7.28
N ALA A 106 9.94 0.59 8.30
CA ALA A 106 8.80 1.24 8.94
C ALA A 106 8.00 2.12 7.95
N LYS A 107 8.70 2.84 7.05
CA LYS A 107 8.04 3.65 6.02
C LYS A 107 7.31 2.80 4.99
N LEU A 108 7.92 1.72 4.50
CA LEU A 108 7.30 0.78 3.56
C LEU A 108 6.08 0.09 4.19
N HIS A 109 6.17 -0.28 5.47
CA HIS A 109 5.05 -0.84 6.22
C HIS A 109 3.90 0.17 6.31
N SER A 110 4.19 1.44 6.61
CA SER A 110 3.20 2.51 6.63
C SER A 110 2.54 2.71 5.26
N CYS A 111 3.31 2.71 4.17
CA CYS A 111 2.77 2.77 2.81
C CYS A 111 1.82 1.59 2.54
N LYS A 112 2.24 0.36 2.88
CA LYS A 112 1.44 -0.86 2.76
C LYS A 112 0.13 -0.75 3.56
N GLU A 113 0.18 -0.39 4.84
CA GLU A 113 -1.04 -0.28 5.68
C GLU A 113 -2.03 0.74 5.13
N LEU A 114 -1.54 1.90 4.65
CA LEU A 114 -2.38 2.94 4.07
C LEU A 114 -3.03 2.49 2.76
N LEU A 115 -2.28 1.83 1.87
CA LEU A 115 -2.79 1.29 0.62
C LEU A 115 -3.78 0.13 0.84
N VAL A 116 -3.48 -0.79 1.76
CA VAL A 116 -4.40 -1.86 2.18
C VAL A 116 -5.70 -1.25 2.73
N SER A 117 -5.59 -0.19 3.52
CA SER A 117 -6.75 0.52 4.06
C SER A 117 -7.61 1.18 2.97
N CYS A 118 -7.00 1.69 1.90
CA CYS A 118 -7.71 2.18 0.71
C CYS A 118 -8.38 1.03 -0.06
N PHE A 119 -7.65 -0.06 -0.28
CA PHE A 119 -8.13 -1.26 -0.97
C PHE A 119 -9.38 -1.86 -0.31
N LYS A 120 -9.43 -1.90 1.03
CA LYS A 120 -10.60 -2.36 1.78
C LYS A 120 -11.84 -1.49 1.53
N VAL A 121 -11.68 -0.17 1.53
CA VAL A 121 -12.80 0.75 1.26
C VAL A 121 -13.26 0.60 -0.19
N ALA A 122 -12.33 0.57 -1.15
CA ALA A 122 -12.63 0.33 -2.56
C ALA A 122 -13.39 -0.99 -2.79
N THR A 123 -12.97 -2.06 -2.12
CA THR A 123 -13.60 -3.39 -2.18
C THR A 123 -15.02 -3.32 -1.63
N LYS A 124 -15.20 -2.77 -0.43
CA LYS A 124 -16.52 -2.60 0.21
C LYS A 124 -17.49 -1.81 -0.67
N VAL A 125 -17.08 -0.64 -1.15
CA VAL A 125 -17.91 0.22 -2.03
C VAL A 125 -18.23 -0.51 -3.33
N SER A 126 -17.23 -1.16 -3.95
CA SER A 126 -17.46 -1.92 -5.17
C SER A 126 -18.42 -3.09 -5.00
N GLU A 127 -18.38 -3.79 -3.87
CA GLU A 127 -19.29 -4.90 -3.59
C GLU A 127 -20.72 -4.41 -3.42
N GLN A 128 -20.93 -3.28 -2.73
CA GLN A 128 -22.24 -2.64 -2.61
C GLN A 128 -22.78 -2.20 -3.97
N ILE A 129 -21.95 -1.59 -4.82
CA ILE A 129 -22.32 -1.22 -6.20
C ILE A 129 -22.71 -2.47 -7.01
N LYS A 130 -21.87 -3.51 -6.99
CA LYS A 130 -22.12 -4.76 -7.73
C LYS A 130 -23.42 -5.44 -7.28
N GLN A 131 -23.67 -5.48 -5.98
CA GLN A 131 -24.89 -6.06 -5.44
C GLN A 131 -26.12 -5.30 -5.95
N LYS A 132 -26.10 -3.96 -5.92
CA LYS A 132 -27.20 -3.14 -6.43
C LYS A 132 -27.43 -3.32 -7.93
N ILE A 133 -26.35 -3.37 -8.72
CA ILE A 133 -26.45 -3.67 -10.16
C ILE A 133 -27.09 -5.04 -10.39
N SER A 134 -26.64 -6.08 -9.68
CA SER A 134 -27.20 -7.43 -9.82
C SER A 134 -28.67 -7.50 -9.40
N GLU A 135 -29.08 -6.77 -8.37
CA GLU A 135 -30.49 -6.63 -7.96
C GLU A 135 -31.33 -6.00 -9.09
N ILE A 136 -30.83 -4.93 -9.71
CA ILE A 136 -31.49 -4.24 -10.84
C ILE A 136 -31.60 -5.16 -12.06
N GLU A 137 -30.52 -5.86 -12.43
CA GLU A 137 -30.48 -6.73 -13.61
C GLU A 137 -31.41 -7.96 -13.45
N SER A 138 -31.52 -8.49 -12.24
CA SER A 138 -32.31 -9.71 -11.99
C SER A 138 -33.80 -9.44 -11.79
N LYS A 139 -34.17 -8.33 -11.15
CA LYS A 139 -35.57 -8.04 -10.76
C LYS A 139 -36.17 -6.82 -11.45
N GLY A 140 -35.35 -6.02 -12.12
CA GLY A 140 -35.73 -4.65 -12.51
C GLY A 140 -35.83 -3.73 -11.30
N ILE A 141 -36.29 -2.50 -11.54
CA ILE A 141 -36.65 -1.56 -10.47
C ILE A 141 -38.17 -1.59 -10.29
N GLU A 142 -38.61 -1.72 -9.03
CA GLU A 142 -40.02 -1.64 -8.68
C GLU A 142 -40.61 -0.29 -9.09
N LYS A 143 -41.79 -0.35 -9.73
CA LYS A 143 -42.53 0.84 -10.15
C LYS A 143 -43.71 1.07 -9.23
N ASP A 144 -43.92 2.31 -8.82
CA ASP A 144 -45.08 2.74 -8.06
C ASP A 144 -45.95 3.72 -8.88
N ASN A 145 -47.04 4.21 -8.28
CA ASN A 145 -47.94 5.22 -8.85
C ASN A 145 -48.35 4.94 -10.31
N HIS A 146 -48.85 3.72 -10.56
CA HIS A 146 -49.28 3.27 -11.88
C HIS A 146 -48.16 3.28 -12.93
N GLY A 147 -46.93 2.99 -12.52
CA GLY A 147 -45.77 2.92 -13.42
C GLY A 147 -45.05 4.25 -13.64
N ARG A 148 -45.42 5.32 -12.91
CA ARG A 148 -44.89 6.68 -13.08
C ARG A 148 -43.77 7.03 -12.09
N GLY A 149 -43.54 6.22 -11.06
CA GLY A 149 -42.41 6.41 -10.15
C GLY A 149 -41.58 5.14 -10.01
N LEU A 150 -40.31 5.31 -9.66
CA LEU A 150 -39.37 4.25 -9.35
C LEU A 150 -39.14 4.26 -7.84
N ASN A 151 -39.56 3.20 -7.14
CA ASN A 151 -39.54 3.19 -5.68
C ASN A 151 -39.49 1.75 -5.14
N PRO A 152 -38.46 1.39 -4.35
CA PRO A 152 -37.31 2.21 -4.00
C PRO A 152 -36.35 2.38 -5.19
N PHE A 153 -35.79 3.58 -5.35
CA PHE A 153 -34.70 3.79 -6.30
C PHE A 153 -33.38 3.26 -5.73
N PRO A 154 -32.50 2.62 -6.53
CA PRO A 154 -31.21 2.12 -6.06
C PRO A 154 -30.40 3.21 -5.37
N HIS A 155 -29.80 2.86 -4.24
CA HIS A 155 -29.01 3.80 -3.45
C HIS A 155 -27.99 3.04 -2.60
N ILE A 156 -26.79 3.60 -2.49
CA ILE A 156 -25.74 3.14 -1.58
C ILE A 156 -25.73 4.02 -0.34
N LEU A 157 -26.06 3.41 0.80
CA LEU A 157 -26.03 4.09 2.10
C LEU A 157 -24.60 4.54 2.44
N ASN A 158 -24.46 5.77 2.92
CA ASN A 158 -23.19 6.38 3.36
C ASN A 158 -22.10 6.45 2.29
N LEU A 159 -22.46 6.47 0.99
CA LEU A 159 -21.48 6.52 -0.09
C LEU A 159 -20.51 7.71 0.04
N GLU A 160 -21.02 8.87 0.44
CA GLU A 160 -20.23 10.10 0.60
C GLU A 160 -19.17 9.93 1.70
N ASP A 161 -19.54 9.39 2.86
CA ASP A 161 -18.60 9.12 3.97
C ASP A 161 -17.53 8.09 3.60
N GLU A 162 -17.90 7.04 2.85
CA GLU A 162 -16.95 6.03 2.37
C GLU A 162 -15.97 6.63 1.36
N CYS A 163 -16.45 7.49 0.44
CA CYS A 163 -15.60 8.22 -0.51
C CYS A 163 -14.66 9.18 0.23
N GLY A 164 -15.16 9.97 1.19
CA GLY A 164 -14.35 10.84 2.03
C GLY A 164 -13.27 10.07 2.79
N THR A 165 -13.64 8.93 3.40
CA THR A 165 -12.70 8.04 4.10
C THR A 165 -11.61 7.51 3.16
N PHE A 166 -11.99 7.10 1.95
CA PHE A 166 -11.04 6.66 0.93
C PHE A 166 -10.07 7.78 0.56
N LEU A 167 -10.57 8.97 0.21
CA LEU A 167 -9.76 10.12 -0.22
C LEU A 167 -8.76 10.57 0.86
N VAL A 168 -9.17 10.58 2.13
CA VAL A 168 -8.28 10.89 3.25
C VAL A 168 -7.15 9.86 3.38
N ARG A 169 -7.47 8.57 3.29
CA ARG A 169 -6.48 7.48 3.36
C ARG A 169 -5.53 7.51 2.16
N LEU A 170 -6.06 7.77 0.97
CA LEU A 170 -5.32 7.89 -0.29
C LEU A 170 -4.29 9.02 -0.20
N ASN A 171 -4.72 10.20 0.26
CA ASN A 171 -3.82 11.34 0.47
C ASN A 171 -2.74 11.06 1.52
N ARG A 172 -3.04 10.30 2.58
CA ARG A 172 -2.01 9.83 3.54
C ARG A 172 -1.02 8.87 2.88
N ALA A 173 -1.49 7.96 2.03
CA ALA A 173 -0.62 7.05 1.27
C ALA A 173 0.34 7.84 0.36
N ILE A 174 -0.15 8.83 -0.37
CA ILE A 174 0.66 9.73 -1.20
C ILE A 174 1.77 10.38 -0.38
N LYS A 175 1.43 10.95 0.79
CA LYS A 175 2.42 11.57 1.68
C LYS A 175 3.49 10.59 2.15
N ALA A 176 3.08 9.40 2.60
CA ALA A 176 4.02 8.36 3.01
C ALA A 176 4.99 7.95 1.88
N ILE A 177 4.48 7.87 0.64
CA ILE A 177 5.30 7.58 -0.55
C ILE A 177 6.27 8.73 -0.85
N CYS A 178 5.82 9.99 -0.75
CA CYS A 178 6.67 11.17 -0.97
C CYS A 178 7.86 11.27 0.00
N GLU A 179 7.73 10.67 1.18
CA GLU A 179 8.77 10.68 2.21
C GLU A 179 9.89 9.65 1.94
N LEU A 180 9.65 8.62 1.12
CA LEU A 180 10.62 7.55 0.83
C LEU A 180 11.98 8.08 0.34
N PRO A 181 12.08 9.00 -0.64
CA PRO A 181 13.38 9.50 -1.11
C PRO A 181 14.24 10.11 -0.01
N SER A 182 13.65 10.74 1.01
CA SER A 182 14.42 11.36 2.09
C SER A 182 15.15 10.35 3.00
N LEU A 183 14.76 9.08 2.95
CA LEU A 183 15.42 7.99 3.69
C LEU A 183 16.64 7.43 2.96
N PHE A 184 16.75 7.72 1.66
CA PHE A 184 17.84 7.26 0.80
C PHE A 184 18.80 8.40 0.44
N PHE A 185 18.25 9.60 0.29
CA PHE A 185 18.98 10.79 -0.10
C PHE A 185 18.91 11.81 1.04
N GLN A 186 20.03 12.48 1.33
CA GLN A 186 20.11 13.54 2.35
C GLN A 186 19.35 14.81 1.92
N LEU A 187 18.03 14.74 1.77
CA LEU A 187 17.19 15.88 1.42
C LEU A 187 17.08 16.82 2.64
N ASP A 188 16.96 18.12 2.38
CA ASP A 188 16.86 19.16 3.42
C ASP A 188 15.56 19.08 4.22
N ARG A 189 14.51 18.47 3.65
CA ARG A 189 13.23 18.19 4.30
C ARG A 189 12.43 17.15 3.52
N THR A 190 11.41 16.62 4.18
CA THR A 190 10.38 15.75 3.60
C THR A 190 9.32 16.57 2.86
N ASP A 191 8.84 16.06 1.74
CA ASP A 191 7.72 16.63 1.00
C ASP A 191 6.45 15.80 1.15
N SER A 192 5.30 16.42 0.91
CA SER A 192 3.98 15.81 1.06
C SER A 192 3.18 15.71 -0.25
N ASN A 193 3.78 16.12 -1.37
CA ASN A 193 3.24 15.97 -2.71
C ASN A 193 4.38 15.91 -3.75
N PHE A 194 4.03 15.47 -4.96
CA PHE A 194 4.99 15.24 -6.05
C PHE A 194 5.53 16.55 -6.65
N ASP A 195 4.78 17.64 -6.57
CA ASP A 195 5.22 18.95 -7.08
C ASP A 195 6.41 19.50 -6.32
N TYR A 196 6.35 19.47 -4.99
CA TYR A 196 7.45 19.93 -4.15
C TYR A 196 8.61 18.93 -4.16
N LEU A 197 8.31 17.62 -4.13
CA LEU A 197 9.33 16.59 -4.23
C LEU A 197 10.11 16.67 -5.55
N GLY A 198 9.41 16.82 -6.67
CA GLY A 198 10.01 16.93 -8.00
C GLY A 198 10.96 18.12 -8.10
N LYS A 199 10.52 19.31 -7.65
CA LYS A 199 11.37 20.51 -7.58
C LYS A 199 12.59 20.32 -6.70
N ARG A 200 12.45 19.61 -5.57
CA ARG A 200 13.56 19.33 -4.65
C ARG A 200 14.58 18.39 -5.26
N LEU A 201 14.11 17.30 -5.86
CA LEU A 201 14.97 16.33 -6.54
C LEU A 201 15.69 16.97 -7.72
N GLU A 202 14.98 17.80 -8.50
CA GLU A 202 15.57 18.57 -9.60
C GLU A 202 16.65 19.54 -9.11
N GLY A 203 16.38 20.31 -8.06
CA GLY A 203 17.35 21.24 -7.49
C GLY A 203 18.62 20.56 -6.95
N LYS A 204 18.52 19.30 -6.49
CA LYS A 204 19.65 18.56 -5.91
C LYS A 204 20.40 17.68 -6.92
N PHE A 205 19.69 17.01 -7.82
CA PHE A 205 20.24 15.98 -8.70
C PHE A 205 20.10 16.31 -10.19
N GLY A 206 19.37 17.38 -10.53
CA GLY A 206 19.04 17.75 -11.90
C GLY A 206 17.79 17.05 -12.44
N SER A 207 17.28 17.58 -13.55
CA SER A 207 16.10 17.07 -14.27
C SER A 207 16.34 15.71 -14.93
N GLU A 208 17.59 15.39 -15.26
CA GLU A 208 17.96 14.12 -15.92
C GLU A 208 18.07 12.94 -14.97
N PHE A 209 18.06 13.18 -13.65
CA PHE A 209 18.07 12.11 -12.68
C PHE A 209 16.77 11.30 -12.76
N ILE A 210 16.89 9.97 -12.86
CA ILE A 210 15.76 9.09 -13.18
C ILE A 210 14.61 9.21 -12.18
N LEU A 211 14.92 9.41 -10.90
CA LEU A 211 13.91 9.62 -9.86
C LEU A 211 13.21 10.96 -10.01
N THR A 212 13.93 12.01 -10.43
CA THR A 212 13.34 13.33 -10.71
C THR A 212 12.31 13.22 -11.83
N LYS A 213 12.68 12.60 -12.96
CA LYS A 213 11.76 12.36 -14.08
C LYS A 213 10.54 11.58 -13.66
N PHE A 214 10.75 10.45 -12.98
CA PHE A 214 9.66 9.62 -12.48
C PHE A 214 8.65 10.41 -11.62
N VAL A 215 9.13 11.24 -10.69
CA VAL A 215 8.26 12.07 -9.86
C VAL A 215 7.52 13.12 -10.68
N GLN A 216 8.20 13.79 -11.60
CA GLN A 216 7.59 14.82 -12.46
C GLN A 216 6.54 14.22 -13.40
N ASP A 217 6.81 13.07 -14.01
CA ASP A 217 5.91 12.38 -14.94
C ASP A 217 4.61 11.92 -14.27
N ASN A 218 4.64 11.67 -12.95
CA ASN A 218 3.47 11.25 -12.16
C ASN A 218 2.80 12.40 -11.40
N ALA A 219 3.35 13.62 -11.44
CA ALA A 219 2.92 14.72 -10.57
C ALA A 219 1.48 15.15 -10.85
N GLU A 220 1.07 15.23 -12.12
CA GLU A 220 -0.29 15.64 -12.51
C GLU A 220 -1.36 14.68 -11.97
N THR A 221 -1.17 13.37 -12.19
CA THR A 221 -2.11 12.35 -11.73
C THR A 221 -2.21 12.33 -10.20
N VAL A 222 -1.07 12.44 -9.50
CA VAL A 222 -1.04 12.50 -8.03
C VAL A 222 -1.72 13.78 -7.53
N ARG A 223 -1.53 14.92 -8.21
CA ARG A 223 -2.19 16.18 -7.87
C ARG A 223 -3.70 16.06 -7.98
N TYR A 224 -4.21 15.46 -9.06
CA TYR A 224 -5.65 15.24 -9.22
C TYR A 224 -6.26 14.45 -8.04
N LEU A 225 -5.58 13.39 -7.57
CA LEU A 225 -6.04 12.61 -6.40
C LEU A 225 -6.02 13.42 -5.10
N ILE A 226 -5.01 14.29 -4.92
CA ILE A 226 -4.95 15.22 -3.79
C ILE A 226 -6.09 16.24 -3.88
N ASP A 227 -6.38 16.75 -5.07
CA ASP A 227 -7.42 17.74 -5.31
C ASP A 227 -8.81 17.19 -5.05
N LEU A 228 -9.10 15.93 -5.43
CA LEU A 228 -10.33 15.25 -5.03
C LEU A 228 -10.55 15.28 -3.51
N ARG A 229 -9.50 15.06 -2.72
CA ARG A 229 -9.58 15.16 -1.25
C ARG A 229 -9.75 16.60 -0.79
N ASN A 230 -8.92 17.52 -1.29
CA ASN A 230 -8.91 18.91 -0.86
C ASN A 230 -10.27 19.57 -1.11
N TYR A 231 -10.85 19.38 -2.29
CA TYR A 231 -12.15 19.96 -2.68
C TYR A 231 -13.35 19.21 -2.10
N HIS A 232 -13.14 18.02 -1.52
CA HIS A 232 -14.13 17.35 -0.68
C HIS A 232 -14.15 17.93 0.74
N GLU A 233 -12.98 18.15 1.37
CA GLU A 233 -12.90 18.70 2.74
C GLU A 233 -13.10 20.23 2.80
N HIS A 234 -12.73 20.94 1.74
CA HIS A 234 -12.77 22.40 1.67
C HIS A 234 -13.42 22.87 0.36
N PRO A 235 -14.74 22.64 0.20
CA PRO A 235 -15.45 23.04 -1.01
C PRO A 235 -15.50 24.57 -1.14
N GLY A 236 -15.29 25.06 -2.37
CA GLY A 236 -15.45 26.47 -2.74
C GLY A 236 -16.16 26.59 -4.08
N GLU A 237 -15.58 27.36 -5.02
CA GLU A 237 -16.05 27.39 -6.41
C GLU A 237 -15.86 26.03 -7.11
N THR A 238 -14.74 25.36 -6.81
CA THR A 238 -14.52 23.96 -7.16
C THR A 238 -14.84 23.08 -5.97
N LYS A 239 -15.56 21.98 -6.21
CA LYS A 239 -15.89 20.97 -5.20
C LYS A 239 -15.79 19.57 -5.79
N THR A 240 -15.53 18.59 -4.93
CA THR A 240 -15.65 17.18 -5.31
C THR A 240 -17.11 16.79 -5.30
N ILE A 241 -17.61 16.34 -6.44
CA ILE A 241 -18.95 15.82 -6.63
C ILE A 241 -18.93 14.32 -6.39
N ILE A 242 -19.86 13.81 -5.58
CA ILE A 242 -20.11 12.39 -5.38
C ILE A 242 -21.58 12.15 -5.67
N GLU A 243 -21.86 11.45 -6.77
CA GLU A 243 -23.21 11.08 -7.17
C GLU A 243 -23.43 9.60 -6.89
N ASN A 244 -24.54 9.30 -6.23
CA ASN A 244 -25.02 7.93 -6.08
C ASN A 244 -25.64 7.45 -7.41
N PHE A 245 -26.30 6.30 -7.40
CA PHE A 245 -27.13 5.91 -8.54
C PHE A 245 -28.08 7.05 -8.91
N SER A 246 -28.19 7.31 -10.21
CA SER A 246 -29.08 8.36 -10.75
C SER A 246 -29.78 7.87 -12.01
N LEU A 247 -30.85 8.55 -12.40
CA LEU A 247 -31.57 8.27 -13.63
C LEU A 247 -31.22 9.34 -14.67
N THR A 248 -30.75 8.92 -15.83
CA THR A 248 -30.45 9.82 -16.95
C THR A 248 -31.75 10.21 -17.69
N PRO A 249 -31.73 11.30 -18.50
CA PRO A 249 -32.90 11.70 -19.28
C PRO A 249 -33.44 10.63 -20.25
N ASP A 250 -32.59 9.71 -20.71
CA ASP A 250 -32.98 8.56 -21.53
C ASP A 250 -33.46 7.35 -20.69
N SER A 251 -33.78 7.58 -19.41
CA SER A 251 -34.28 6.58 -18.46
C SER A 251 -33.32 5.40 -18.23
N LYS A 252 -32.02 5.61 -18.42
CA LYS A 252 -30.99 4.65 -18.04
C LYS A 252 -30.53 4.92 -16.62
N ILE A 253 -30.15 3.86 -15.93
CA ILE A 253 -29.58 3.96 -14.59
C ILE A 253 -28.09 4.22 -14.75
N GLN A 254 -27.64 5.36 -14.24
CA GLN A 254 -26.23 5.67 -14.10
C GLN A 254 -25.73 5.13 -12.77
N ILE A 255 -24.57 4.47 -12.81
CA ILE A 255 -23.90 3.95 -11.61
C ILE A 255 -23.29 5.12 -10.81
N PRO A 256 -22.88 4.91 -9.55
CA PRO A 256 -22.25 5.96 -8.77
C PRO A 256 -20.97 6.53 -9.42
N MET A 257 -20.89 7.85 -9.49
CA MET A 257 -19.82 8.60 -10.13
C MET A 257 -19.26 9.68 -9.19
N TRP A 258 -18.00 10.07 -9.37
CA TRP A 258 -17.41 11.21 -8.66
C TRP A 258 -16.46 11.99 -9.57
N GLY A 259 -16.05 13.18 -9.14
CA GLY A 259 -15.09 14.00 -9.89
C GLY A 259 -15.07 15.43 -9.38
N LEU A 260 -14.23 16.27 -9.97
CA LEU A 260 -14.25 17.70 -9.67
C LEU A 260 -15.40 18.36 -10.45
N SER A 261 -16.05 19.35 -9.85
CA SER A 261 -17.16 20.09 -10.48
C SER A 261 -16.79 20.81 -11.79
N SER A 262 -15.50 21.03 -12.03
CA SER A 262 -14.94 21.63 -13.24
C SER A 262 -14.60 20.61 -14.33
N GLY A 263 -14.74 19.31 -14.07
CA GLY A 263 -14.30 18.23 -14.95
C GLY A 263 -15.33 17.14 -15.14
N GLU A 264 -14.90 16.05 -15.76
CA GLU A 264 -15.75 14.89 -16.02
C GLU A 264 -15.88 13.99 -14.78
N LEU A 265 -17.09 13.49 -14.56
CA LEU A 265 -17.35 12.49 -13.53
C LEU A 265 -16.93 11.11 -14.04
N ARG A 266 -16.39 10.30 -13.13
CA ARG A 266 -15.85 8.96 -13.39
C ARG A 266 -16.47 7.95 -12.43
N SER A 267 -16.48 6.68 -12.82
CA SER A 267 -17.02 5.63 -11.97
C SER A 267 -16.22 5.54 -10.68
N ILE A 268 -16.90 5.72 -9.54
CA ILE A 268 -16.28 5.62 -8.20
C ILE A 268 -15.57 4.28 -8.05
N LYS A 269 -16.23 3.19 -8.46
CA LYS A 269 -15.68 1.84 -8.39
C LYS A 269 -14.36 1.72 -9.16
N GLU A 270 -14.34 2.14 -10.41
CA GLU A 270 -13.17 1.98 -11.27
C GLU A 270 -12.03 2.88 -10.82
N GLU A 271 -12.33 4.13 -10.45
CA GLU A 271 -11.32 5.09 -10.05
C GLU A 271 -10.73 4.81 -8.67
N MET A 272 -11.49 4.27 -7.72
CA MET A 272 -10.93 3.81 -6.44
C MET A 272 -9.90 2.70 -6.64
N PHE A 273 -10.22 1.67 -7.44
CA PHE A 273 -9.24 0.61 -7.75
C PHE A 273 -8.07 1.12 -8.60
N GLY A 274 -8.35 1.95 -9.60
CA GLY A 274 -7.32 2.59 -10.41
C GLY A 274 -6.33 3.39 -9.57
N SER A 275 -6.82 4.17 -8.61
CA SER A 275 -6.00 4.97 -7.70
C SER A 275 -5.15 4.11 -6.77
N VAL A 276 -5.71 3.02 -6.22
CA VAL A 276 -4.97 2.07 -5.38
C VAL A 276 -3.85 1.39 -6.18
N ASN A 277 -4.15 0.92 -7.39
CA ASN A 277 -3.17 0.29 -8.26
C ASN A 277 -2.06 1.25 -8.69
N LEU A 278 -2.44 2.48 -9.09
CA LEU A 278 -1.50 3.54 -9.41
C LEU A 278 -0.55 3.81 -8.24
N LEU A 279 -1.06 4.04 -7.03
CA LEU A 279 -0.20 4.36 -5.89
C LEU A 279 0.64 3.18 -5.43
N MET A 280 0.16 1.94 -5.60
CA MET A 280 0.96 0.73 -5.38
C MET A 280 2.16 0.69 -6.35
N GLU A 281 1.93 0.90 -7.64
CA GLU A 281 2.99 0.96 -8.66
C GLU A 281 3.94 2.12 -8.40
N VAL A 282 3.40 3.29 -8.04
CA VAL A 282 4.21 4.46 -7.71
C VAL A 282 5.09 4.18 -6.49
N ALA A 283 4.58 3.56 -5.44
CA ALA A 283 5.37 3.19 -4.26
C ALA A 283 6.49 2.18 -4.60
N GLU A 284 6.17 1.16 -5.40
CA GLU A 284 7.11 0.13 -5.84
C GLU A 284 8.25 0.73 -6.67
N ILE A 285 7.92 1.51 -7.71
CA ILE A 285 8.90 2.10 -8.62
C ILE A 285 9.70 3.22 -7.94
N MET A 286 9.06 4.04 -7.10
CA MET A 286 9.74 5.03 -6.26
C MET A 286 10.84 4.37 -5.42
N PHE A 287 10.51 3.27 -4.74
CA PHE A 287 11.46 2.54 -3.92
C PHE A 287 12.60 1.93 -4.75
N ILE A 288 12.29 1.33 -5.90
CA ILE A 288 13.31 0.79 -6.83
C ILE A 288 14.28 1.89 -7.27
N HIS A 289 13.79 3.07 -7.66
CA HIS A 289 14.65 4.19 -8.03
C HIS A 289 15.49 4.69 -6.84
N CYS A 290 14.94 4.71 -5.64
CA CYS A 290 15.68 5.07 -4.43
C CYS A 290 16.82 4.09 -4.13
N ILE A 291 16.55 2.77 -4.19
CA ILE A 291 17.59 1.74 -4.06
C ILE A 291 18.63 1.90 -5.17
N MET A 292 18.24 1.92 -6.44
CA MET A 292 19.20 1.95 -7.56
C MET A 292 20.04 3.22 -7.60
N GLY A 293 19.50 4.33 -7.08
CA GLY A 293 20.22 5.59 -6.89
C GLY A 293 21.26 5.56 -5.77
N THR A 294 21.20 4.60 -4.83
CA THR A 294 22.02 4.58 -3.61
C THR A 294 22.86 3.31 -3.41
N VAL A 295 22.54 2.22 -4.09
CA VAL A 295 23.35 0.99 -4.03
C VAL A 295 24.79 1.23 -4.49
N SER A 296 25.70 0.49 -3.86
CA SER A 296 27.14 0.58 -4.10
C SER A 296 27.46 0.31 -5.56
N LYS A 297 28.23 1.21 -6.18
CA LYS A 297 28.66 1.06 -7.57
C LYS A 297 29.82 0.07 -7.74
N LYS A 298 30.32 -0.51 -6.64
CA LYS A 298 31.34 -1.57 -6.65
C LYS A 298 30.79 -2.89 -7.20
N PHE A 299 29.48 -3.08 -7.15
CA PHE A 299 28.81 -4.25 -7.68
C PHE A 299 27.86 -3.84 -8.82
N PRO A 300 27.76 -4.63 -9.89
CA PRO A 300 26.85 -4.35 -10.99
C PRO A 300 25.43 -4.78 -10.62
N PHE A 301 24.80 -4.07 -9.69
CA PHE A 301 23.41 -4.33 -9.33
C PHE A 301 22.47 -4.06 -10.50
N ILE A 302 21.49 -4.94 -10.68
CA ILE A 302 20.42 -4.83 -11.67
C ILE A 302 19.07 -5.14 -11.03
N ILE A 303 18.01 -4.59 -11.62
CA ILE A 303 16.64 -4.98 -11.30
C ILE A 303 16.21 -6.05 -12.30
N GLU A 304 15.92 -7.24 -11.79
CA GLU A 304 15.41 -8.36 -12.56
C GLU A 304 13.88 -8.39 -12.46
N ARG A 305 13.19 -8.30 -13.59
CA ARG A 305 11.75 -8.54 -13.66
C ARG A 305 11.50 -10.04 -13.74
N ILE A 306 10.72 -10.57 -12.80
CA ILE A 306 10.27 -11.95 -12.81
C ILE A 306 9.30 -12.15 -13.99
N PRO A 307 9.53 -13.15 -14.87
CA PRO A 307 8.60 -13.47 -15.95
C PRO A 307 7.18 -13.74 -15.42
N GLU A 308 6.16 -13.28 -16.13
CA GLU A 308 4.77 -13.33 -15.67
C GLU A 308 4.29 -14.75 -15.35
N ASP A 309 4.75 -15.74 -16.11
CA ASP A 309 4.46 -17.17 -15.91
C ASP A 309 5.14 -17.76 -14.66
N LYS A 310 6.15 -17.07 -14.11
CA LYS A 310 6.91 -17.46 -12.90
C LYS A 310 6.50 -16.71 -11.66
N VAL A 311 5.58 -15.74 -11.76
CA VAL A 311 5.06 -15.01 -10.60
C VAL A 311 4.22 -15.96 -9.74
N GLU A 312 4.60 -16.09 -8.47
CA GLU A 312 3.86 -16.91 -7.51
C GLU A 312 2.52 -16.26 -7.14
N LYS A 313 1.41 -16.97 -7.35
CA LYS A 313 0.06 -16.42 -7.06
C LYS A 313 -0.15 -16.09 -5.58
N ASP A 314 0.44 -16.88 -4.68
CA ASP A 314 0.31 -16.67 -3.24
C ASP A 314 1.25 -15.57 -2.70
N LYS A 315 2.17 -15.07 -3.52
CA LYS A 315 3.12 -13.99 -3.20
C LYS A 315 3.61 -13.32 -4.50
N PRO A 316 2.80 -12.46 -5.14
CA PRO A 316 3.06 -11.95 -6.49
C PRO A 316 4.12 -10.84 -6.50
N ILE A 317 5.37 -11.20 -6.25
CA ILE A 317 6.56 -10.36 -6.40
C ILE A 317 6.91 -10.26 -7.88
N TYR A 318 7.23 -9.06 -8.36
CA TYR A 318 7.50 -8.79 -9.78
C TYR A 318 8.96 -8.45 -10.05
N TYR A 319 9.66 -7.89 -9.08
CA TYR A 319 11.03 -7.44 -9.23
C TYR A 319 11.92 -8.01 -8.14
N ARG A 320 13.19 -8.26 -8.47
CA ARG A 320 14.24 -8.60 -7.51
C ARG A 320 15.48 -7.77 -7.79
N LEU A 321 16.22 -7.46 -6.74
CA LEU A 321 17.56 -6.89 -6.87
C LEU A 321 18.54 -8.07 -7.04
N SER A 322 19.30 -8.04 -8.12
CA SER A 322 20.27 -9.09 -8.49
C SER A 322 21.62 -8.46 -8.83
N ILE A 323 22.67 -9.27 -8.98
CA ILE A 323 23.98 -8.83 -9.46
C ILE A 323 24.21 -9.40 -10.86
N ASP A 324 24.59 -8.55 -11.81
CA ASP A 324 24.99 -8.99 -13.15
C ASP A 324 26.36 -9.67 -13.10
N THR A 325 26.33 -11.00 -13.03
CA THR A 325 27.54 -11.84 -13.02
C THR A 325 28.37 -11.72 -14.31
N GLY A 326 27.75 -11.33 -15.42
CA GLY A 326 28.44 -11.10 -16.70
C GLY A 326 29.32 -9.85 -16.69
N MET A 327 29.04 -8.88 -15.82
CA MET A 327 29.91 -7.71 -15.61
C MET A 327 30.98 -7.95 -14.54
N LEU A 328 30.76 -8.88 -13.60
CA LEU A 328 31.77 -9.24 -12.60
C LEU A 328 33.00 -9.93 -13.20
N SER A 329 32.83 -10.70 -14.28
CA SER A 329 33.93 -11.42 -14.93
C SER A 329 34.84 -10.53 -15.78
N LYS A 330 34.41 -9.31 -16.12
CA LYS A 330 35.18 -8.34 -16.93
C LYS A 330 36.10 -7.43 -16.10
N ASN A 331 35.96 -7.43 -14.78
CA ASN A 331 36.75 -6.61 -13.85
C ASN A 331 37.85 -7.42 -13.11
N LYS A 332 38.20 -8.60 -13.62
CA LYS A 332 39.39 -9.37 -13.21
C LYS A 332 40.46 -9.28 -14.28
#